data_AF-A0A7V6I4D2-F1
#
_entry.id   AF-A0A7V6I4D2-F1
#
_cell.length_a   1.000
_cell.length_b   1.000
_cell.length_c   1.000
_cell.angle_alpha   90.00
_cell.angle_beta   90.00
_cell.angle_gamma   90.00
#
_symmetry.space_group_name_H-M   'P 1'
#
loop_
_entity.id
_entity.type
_entity.pdbx_description
1 polymer ?
#
loop_
_entity_poly.entity_id
_entity_poly.type
_entity_poly.pdbx_seq_one_letter_code
_entity_poly.pdbx_strand_id
1 'polypeptide(L)'
;MFALNSKKIFTIIAVTLSVIVFGCSDKLELTEPVASNSSEQESDLVWNFPEMDRSLDQTSKTIEELLSVYNIPKAILDTISTKELVKICMVHPHWGLIHVYNDRRTGMSVLVQNFNGFQELFYRNDAAIELLKAYNKLDPLAINPMWTPLEQGIYSAKFEKFEMLLSSRAMIDKLDKEGIQSLQEVIISKYQKKKELPEIYSLWDLSTTVAVCLNILQKENSIILEEYRGQINYFMNTYMSEDLQFLDTIVELLRTTVL
;
A
#
# COMPACT_ATOMS: atom_id res chain seq x y z
N MET A 1 2.84 9.12 -39.48
CA MET A 1 4.27 9.47 -39.69
C MET A 1 4.53 10.79 -38.95
N PHE A 2 4.81 10.73 -37.65
CA PHE A 2 5.20 11.90 -36.85
C PHE A 2 6.70 11.77 -36.57
N ALA A 3 7.50 12.54 -37.28
CA ALA A 3 8.91 12.71 -36.98
C ALA A 3 9.02 13.63 -35.75
N LEU A 4 9.09 13.03 -34.55
CA LEU A 4 9.48 13.77 -33.36
C LEU A 4 10.97 14.15 -33.49
N ASN A 5 11.22 15.45 -33.42
CA ASN A 5 12.52 16.07 -33.64
C ASN A 5 13.53 15.59 -32.58
N SER A 6 14.50 14.77 -33.00
CA SER A 6 15.49 14.08 -32.15
C SER A 6 16.31 15.02 -31.25
N LYS A 7 16.40 16.31 -31.60
CA LYS A 7 17.05 17.34 -30.78
C LYS A 7 16.30 17.64 -29.48
N LYS A 8 14.96 17.59 -29.46
CA LYS A 8 14.17 17.89 -28.24
C LYS A 8 14.22 16.74 -27.22
N ILE A 9 14.31 15.50 -27.69
CA ILE A 9 14.46 14.31 -26.83
C ILE A 9 15.86 14.29 -26.20
N PHE A 10 16.90 14.65 -26.96
CA PHE A 10 18.26 14.77 -26.41
C PHE A 10 18.40 15.88 -25.38
N THR A 11 17.72 17.02 -25.55
CA THR A 11 17.76 18.11 -24.55
C THR A 11 17.03 17.74 -23.25
N ILE A 12 15.90 17.03 -23.32
CA ILE A 12 15.17 16.61 -22.11
C ILE A 12 15.94 15.54 -21.34
N ILE A 13 16.53 14.55 -22.04
CA ILE A 13 17.37 13.51 -21.42
C ILE A 13 18.64 14.12 -20.81
N ALA A 14 19.24 15.11 -21.46
CA ALA A 14 20.42 15.81 -20.94
C ALA A 14 20.12 16.68 -19.70
N VAL A 15 18.92 17.27 -19.60
CA VAL A 15 18.52 18.04 -18.41
C VAL A 15 18.21 17.12 -17.22
N THR A 16 17.62 15.94 -17.44
CA THR A 16 17.44 14.95 -16.37
C THR A 16 18.74 14.27 -15.92
N LEU A 17 19.71 14.10 -16.82
CA LEU A 17 21.04 13.55 -16.47
C LEU A 17 21.99 14.59 -15.85
N SER A 18 21.85 15.89 -16.16
CA SER A 18 22.70 16.93 -15.56
C SER A 18 22.30 17.29 -14.13
N VAL A 19 21.06 17.04 -13.71
CA VAL A 19 20.66 17.08 -12.29
C VAL A 19 21.31 15.95 -11.48
N ILE A 20 21.74 14.86 -12.14
CA ILE A 20 22.43 13.74 -11.48
C ILE A 20 23.96 13.97 -11.41
N VAL A 21 24.53 14.84 -12.25
CA VAL A 21 26.00 14.97 -12.40
C VAL A 21 26.60 16.27 -11.83
N PHE A 22 25.80 17.31 -11.49
CA PHE A 22 26.32 18.53 -10.86
C PHE A 22 25.93 18.74 -9.37
N GLY A 23 25.35 17.73 -8.74
CA GLY A 23 25.11 17.71 -7.29
C GLY A 23 26.19 16.97 -6.50
N CYS A 24 27.47 17.26 -6.71
CA CYS A 24 28.53 16.69 -5.89
C CYS A 24 29.66 17.69 -5.65
N SER A 25 29.47 18.57 -4.67
CA SER A 25 30.58 19.18 -3.92
C SER A 25 30.08 19.75 -2.60
N ASP A 26 29.40 18.92 -1.82
CA ASP A 26 29.49 18.95 -0.37
C ASP A 26 29.29 17.51 0.06
N LYS A 27 30.11 17.02 1.00
CA LYS A 27 29.88 15.72 1.63
C LYS A 27 28.55 15.82 2.39
N LEU A 28 27.45 15.53 1.71
CA LEU A 28 26.24 15.04 2.34
C LEU A 28 26.58 13.66 2.85
N GLU A 29 27.22 13.62 4.02
CA GLU A 29 26.94 12.54 4.94
C GLU A 29 25.42 12.56 5.13
N LEU A 30 24.72 11.70 4.38
CA LEU A 30 23.45 11.16 4.82
C LEU A 30 23.78 10.35 6.07
N THR A 31 24.04 11.06 7.16
CA THR A 31 23.61 10.58 8.46
C THR A 31 22.12 10.38 8.26
N GLU A 32 21.71 9.11 8.12
CA GLU A 32 20.35 8.77 8.49
C GLU A 32 20.08 9.53 9.79
N PRO A 33 18.99 10.30 9.90
CA PRO A 33 18.64 10.79 11.21
C PRO A 33 18.63 9.56 12.10
N VAL A 34 19.57 9.51 13.05
CA VAL A 34 19.51 8.62 14.20
C VAL A 34 18.06 8.66 14.57
N ALA A 35 17.36 7.52 14.44
CA ALA A 35 15.94 7.41 14.71
C ALA A 35 15.71 8.17 16.00
N SER A 36 15.24 9.41 15.87
CA SER A 36 15.26 10.34 16.98
C SER A 36 14.15 9.81 17.82
N ASN A 37 14.51 9.13 18.92
CA ASN A 37 13.64 8.53 19.92
C ASN A 37 12.33 9.32 20.06
N SER A 38 11.37 9.08 19.17
CA SER A 38 9.97 9.21 19.44
C SER A 38 9.75 7.96 20.26
N SER A 39 9.74 8.13 21.58
CA SER A 39 9.41 7.09 22.54
C SER A 39 8.38 6.17 21.92
N GLU A 40 8.85 5.01 21.42
CA GLU A 40 7.98 3.96 20.95
C GLU A 40 7.14 3.62 22.17
N GLN A 41 5.87 3.94 22.05
CA GLN A 41 4.86 3.32 22.86
C GLN A 41 5.04 1.83 22.59
N GLU A 42 5.77 1.16 23.49
CA GLU A 42 6.12 -0.27 23.43
C GLU A 42 4.87 -0.99 22.92
N SER A 43 4.91 -1.37 21.65
CA SER A 43 3.69 -1.79 20.99
C SER A 43 3.29 -3.10 21.65
N ASP A 44 2.10 -3.15 22.24
CA ASP A 44 1.50 -4.33 22.89
C ASP A 44 1.17 -5.41 21.83
N LEU A 45 2.21 -5.83 21.12
CA LEU A 45 2.22 -6.88 20.13
C LEU A 45 2.73 -8.14 20.81
N VAL A 46 2.07 -9.24 20.49
CA VAL A 46 2.47 -10.57 20.94
C VAL A 46 3.85 -10.97 20.39
N TRP A 47 4.29 -10.32 19.30
CA TRP A 47 5.62 -10.51 18.72
C TRP A 47 6.10 -9.23 18.03
N ASN A 48 7.37 -8.88 18.27
CA ASN A 48 8.04 -7.71 17.72
C ASN A 48 9.10 -8.14 16.71
N PHE A 49 9.28 -7.33 15.66
CA PHE A 49 10.30 -7.56 14.65
C PHE A 49 11.71 -7.41 15.27
N PRO A 50 12.68 -8.27 14.92
CA PRO A 50 14.05 -8.07 15.37
C PRO A 50 14.63 -6.78 14.80
N GLU A 51 15.45 -6.09 15.58
CA GLU A 51 16.29 -5.01 15.08
C GLU A 51 17.26 -5.56 14.04
N MET A 52 17.35 -4.90 12.88
CA MET A 52 18.31 -5.30 11.87
C MET A 52 19.72 -4.94 12.34
N ASP A 53 20.60 -5.94 12.47
CA ASP A 53 22.02 -5.67 12.69
C ASP A 53 22.65 -5.10 11.42
N ARG A 54 22.77 -3.77 11.40
CA ARG A 54 23.35 -2.99 10.30
C ARG A 54 24.86 -3.19 10.15
N SER A 55 25.52 -3.85 11.11
CA SER A 55 26.95 -4.16 11.05
C SER A 55 27.27 -5.43 10.25
N LEU A 56 26.26 -6.26 9.98
CA LEU A 56 26.42 -7.47 9.16
C LEU A 56 26.55 -7.09 7.68
N ASP A 57 27.49 -7.74 7.00
CA ASP A 57 27.62 -7.63 5.55
C ASP A 57 26.40 -8.27 4.86
N GLN A 58 25.50 -7.42 4.36
CA GLN A 58 24.28 -7.82 3.66
C GLN A 58 24.48 -7.98 2.16
N THR A 59 25.67 -7.64 1.63
CA THR A 59 25.92 -7.58 0.18
C THR A 59 25.97 -8.95 -0.49
N SER A 60 26.13 -10.02 0.29
CA SER A 60 26.16 -11.41 -0.19
C SER A 60 24.83 -12.16 -0.04
N LYS A 61 23.81 -11.54 0.58
CA LYS A 61 22.51 -12.17 0.86
C LYS A 61 21.48 -11.86 -0.21
N THR A 62 20.63 -12.83 -0.51
CA THR A 62 19.43 -12.66 -1.32
C THR A 62 18.37 -11.86 -0.57
N ILE A 63 17.39 -11.27 -1.29
CA ILE A 63 16.25 -10.56 -0.67
C ILE A 63 15.48 -11.51 0.25
N GLU A 64 15.31 -12.76 -0.17
CA GLU A 64 14.64 -13.81 0.58
C GLU A 64 15.33 -14.06 1.93
N GLU A 65 16.66 -14.19 1.93
CA GLU A 65 17.45 -14.38 3.15
C GLU A 65 17.37 -13.17 4.08
N LEU A 66 17.42 -11.95 3.51
CA LEU A 66 17.31 -10.71 4.27
C LEU A 66 15.93 -10.54 4.92
N LEU A 67 14.85 -10.92 4.21
CA LEU A 67 13.50 -10.79 4.74
C LEU A 67 13.11 -11.93 5.68
N SER A 68 13.72 -13.11 5.55
CA SER A 68 13.41 -14.28 6.37
C SER A 68 13.63 -14.06 7.88
N VAL A 69 14.50 -13.13 8.26
CA VAL A 69 14.76 -12.77 9.67
C VAL A 69 13.52 -12.18 10.35
N TYR A 70 12.60 -11.62 9.57
CA TYR A 70 11.35 -11.06 10.05
C TYR A 70 10.24 -12.08 10.17
N ASN A 71 10.48 -13.36 9.87
CA ASN A 71 9.44 -14.38 10.03
C ASN A 71 9.03 -14.56 11.50
N ILE A 72 7.73 -14.67 11.72
CA ILE A 72 7.15 -14.97 13.03
C ILE A 72 7.51 -16.41 13.40
N PRO A 73 8.07 -16.68 14.60
CA PRO A 73 8.32 -18.04 15.06
C PRO A 73 7.06 -18.90 15.00
N LYS A 74 7.18 -20.14 14.51
CA LYS A 74 6.04 -21.04 14.29
C LYS A 74 5.14 -21.21 15.52
N ALA A 75 5.73 -21.35 16.72
CA ALA A 75 4.97 -21.50 17.96
C ALA A 75 4.05 -20.29 18.26
N ILE A 76 4.46 -19.09 17.86
CA ILE A 76 3.64 -17.87 18.00
C ILE A 76 2.61 -17.84 16.88
N LEU A 77 3.01 -18.12 15.64
CA LEU A 77 2.11 -18.09 14.48
C LEU A 77 0.92 -19.05 14.62
N ASP A 78 1.16 -20.22 15.20
CA ASP A 78 0.15 -21.26 15.43
C ASP A 78 -0.88 -20.87 16.53
N THR A 79 -0.59 -19.87 17.37
CA THR A 79 -1.42 -19.50 18.53
C THR A 79 -1.97 -18.08 18.50
N ILE A 80 -1.34 -17.18 17.73
CA ILE A 80 -1.73 -15.78 17.63
C ILE A 80 -3.11 -15.64 16.98
N SER A 81 -3.96 -14.79 17.54
CA SER A 81 -5.26 -14.48 16.93
C SER A 81 -5.10 -13.71 15.61
N THR A 82 -6.10 -13.79 14.73
CA THR A 82 -6.08 -13.05 13.45
C THR A 82 -6.00 -11.55 13.65
N LYS A 83 -6.68 -11.02 14.66
CA LYS A 83 -6.61 -9.61 15.06
C LYS A 83 -5.18 -9.17 15.41
N GLU A 84 -4.47 -9.96 16.19
CA GLU A 84 -3.08 -9.63 16.57
C GLU A 84 -2.12 -9.82 15.38
N LEU A 85 -2.36 -10.83 14.54
CA LEU A 85 -1.60 -11.01 13.30
C LEU A 85 -1.75 -9.80 12.36
N VAL A 86 -2.96 -9.25 12.21
CA VAL A 86 -3.19 -8.01 11.44
C VAL A 86 -2.31 -6.87 11.96
N LYS A 87 -2.23 -6.66 13.29
CA LYS A 87 -1.39 -5.59 13.85
C LYS A 87 0.08 -5.77 13.47
N ILE A 88 0.61 -6.99 13.60
CA ILE A 88 2.00 -7.30 13.24
C ILE A 88 2.24 -7.04 11.76
N CYS A 89 1.34 -7.51 10.88
CA CYS A 89 1.42 -7.25 9.45
C CYS A 89 1.44 -5.74 9.11
N MET A 90 0.68 -4.90 9.82
CA MET A 90 0.61 -3.46 9.55
C MET A 90 1.89 -2.69 9.92
N VAL A 91 2.66 -3.22 10.87
CA VAL A 91 3.92 -2.62 11.34
C VAL A 91 5.14 -3.32 10.76
N HIS A 92 4.97 -4.18 9.75
CA HIS A 92 6.08 -4.81 9.06
C HIS A 92 7.10 -3.77 8.56
N PRO A 93 8.41 -3.89 8.85
CA PRO A 93 9.37 -2.81 8.58
C PRO A 93 9.54 -2.50 7.09
N HIS A 94 9.29 -3.47 6.22
CA HIS A 94 9.58 -3.38 4.78
C HIS A 94 8.36 -3.08 3.90
N TRP A 95 7.33 -2.40 4.42
CA TRP A 95 6.22 -1.94 3.57
C TRP A 95 6.71 -1.07 2.39
N GLY A 96 7.83 -0.37 2.53
CA GLY A 96 8.43 0.42 1.44
C GLY A 96 8.84 -0.41 0.21
N LEU A 97 8.98 -1.74 0.32
CA LEU A 97 9.28 -2.60 -0.83
C LEU A 97 8.19 -2.54 -1.91
N ILE A 98 6.96 -2.16 -1.58
CA ILE A 98 5.91 -2.00 -2.61
C ILE A 98 6.26 -0.91 -3.64
N HIS A 99 7.12 0.03 -3.29
CA HIS A 99 7.45 1.22 -4.10
C HIS A 99 8.78 1.10 -4.88
N VAL A 100 9.61 0.10 -4.59
CA VAL A 100 10.94 -0.03 -5.22
C VAL A 100 10.93 -0.85 -6.52
N TYR A 101 9.83 -1.55 -6.81
CA TYR A 101 9.64 -2.31 -8.05
C TYR A 101 8.96 -1.45 -9.12
N ASN A 102 8.99 -1.95 -10.37
CA ASN A 102 8.38 -1.28 -11.52
C ASN A 102 6.87 -1.05 -11.36
N ASP A 103 6.21 -1.88 -10.55
CA ASP A 103 4.79 -1.76 -10.24
C ASP A 103 4.50 -2.24 -8.81
N ARG A 104 3.48 -1.64 -8.18
CA ARG A 104 3.11 -1.94 -6.79
C ARG A 104 2.59 -3.36 -6.60
N ARG A 105 2.03 -3.98 -7.65
CA ARG A 105 1.55 -5.36 -7.59
C ARG A 105 2.72 -6.33 -7.41
N THR A 106 3.80 -6.15 -8.15
CA THR A 106 5.04 -6.93 -8.03
C THR A 106 5.65 -6.72 -6.65
N GLY A 107 5.78 -5.47 -6.20
CA GLY A 107 6.32 -5.17 -4.87
C GLY A 107 5.50 -5.78 -3.74
N MET A 108 4.17 -5.74 -3.84
CA MET A 108 3.26 -6.42 -2.91
C MET A 108 3.44 -7.95 -2.94
N SER A 109 3.58 -8.53 -4.13
CA SER A 109 3.80 -9.96 -4.29
C SER A 109 5.09 -10.41 -3.60
N VAL A 110 6.18 -9.66 -3.76
CA VAL A 110 7.45 -9.95 -3.07
C VAL A 110 7.29 -9.86 -1.56
N LEU A 111 6.66 -8.80 -1.06
CA LEU A 111 6.43 -8.62 0.37
C LEU A 111 5.62 -9.77 0.98
N VAL A 112 4.52 -10.17 0.34
CA VAL A 112 3.65 -11.27 0.80
C VAL A 112 4.36 -12.62 0.73
N GLN A 113 5.14 -12.88 -0.33
CA GLN A 113 5.84 -14.15 -0.49
C GLN A 113 6.99 -14.33 0.50
N ASN A 114 7.59 -13.26 1.00
CA ASN A 114 8.79 -13.33 1.84
C ASN A 114 8.54 -13.20 3.34
N PHE A 115 7.31 -12.98 3.78
CA PHE A 115 6.95 -12.92 5.20
C PHE A 115 5.82 -13.89 5.53
N ASN A 116 6.10 -14.86 6.40
CA ASN A 116 5.15 -15.90 6.80
C ASN A 116 3.89 -15.35 7.50
N GLY A 117 3.96 -14.16 8.11
CA GLY A 117 2.80 -13.51 8.71
C GLY A 117 1.78 -13.08 7.66
N PHE A 118 2.21 -12.56 6.50
CA PHE A 118 1.27 -12.26 5.41
C PHE A 118 0.70 -13.56 4.83
N GLN A 119 1.53 -14.57 4.60
CA GLN A 119 1.07 -15.87 4.08
C GLN A 119 -0.03 -16.47 4.98
N GLU A 120 0.21 -16.50 6.30
CA GLU A 120 -0.76 -16.95 7.29
C GLU A 120 -2.01 -16.08 7.31
N LEU A 121 -1.87 -14.75 7.22
CA LEU A 121 -3.01 -13.84 7.16
C LEU A 121 -3.90 -14.12 5.94
N PHE A 122 -3.32 -14.35 4.76
CA PHE A 122 -4.07 -14.73 3.56
C PHE A 122 -4.71 -16.13 3.66
N TYR A 123 -4.13 -17.01 4.46
CA TYR A 123 -4.68 -18.35 4.70
C TYR A 123 -5.95 -18.31 5.55
N ARG A 124 -5.97 -17.51 6.63
CA ARG A 124 -7.08 -17.48 7.61
C ARG A 124 -8.40 -17.01 7.00
N ASN A 125 -9.51 -17.61 7.43
CA ASN A 125 -10.85 -17.33 6.89
C ASN A 125 -11.42 -16.01 7.40
N ASP A 126 -11.12 -15.63 8.64
CA ASP A 126 -11.60 -14.41 9.29
C ASP A 126 -10.70 -13.17 9.01
N ALA A 127 -9.63 -13.34 8.22
CA ALA A 127 -8.64 -12.30 7.96
C ALA A 127 -9.22 -11.03 7.31
N ALA A 128 -10.10 -11.18 6.32
CA ALA A 128 -10.70 -10.05 5.64
C ALA A 128 -11.57 -9.20 6.59
N ILE A 129 -12.31 -9.86 7.49
CA ILE A 129 -13.15 -9.20 8.49
C ILE A 129 -12.29 -8.48 9.54
N GLU A 130 -11.22 -9.11 10.05
CA GLU A 130 -10.33 -8.45 11.01
C GLU A 130 -9.54 -7.28 10.39
N LEU A 131 -9.13 -7.40 9.12
CA LEU A 131 -8.57 -6.29 8.36
C LEU A 131 -9.56 -5.14 8.21
N LEU A 132 -10.80 -5.42 7.82
CA LEU A 132 -11.85 -4.41 7.68
C LEU A 132 -12.14 -3.72 9.02
N LYS A 133 -12.25 -4.46 10.12
CA LYS A 133 -12.44 -3.89 11.47
C LYS A 133 -11.30 -2.97 11.87
N ALA A 134 -10.06 -3.32 11.55
CA ALA A 134 -8.90 -2.48 11.84
C ALA A 134 -8.86 -1.24 10.93
N TYR A 135 -9.09 -1.41 9.63
CA TYR A 135 -9.15 -0.31 8.65
C TYR A 135 -10.25 0.70 8.97
N ASN A 136 -11.43 0.24 9.39
CA ASN A 136 -12.57 1.11 9.68
C ASN A 136 -12.28 2.10 10.82
N LYS A 137 -11.37 1.77 11.74
CA LYS A 137 -10.95 2.65 12.85
C LYS A 137 -10.10 3.84 12.40
N LEU A 138 -9.51 3.79 11.20
CA LEU A 138 -8.72 4.91 10.67
C LEU A 138 -9.64 5.96 10.09
N ASP A 139 -9.36 7.24 10.31
CA ASP A 139 -10.13 8.34 9.68
C ASP A 139 -9.18 9.20 8.83
N PRO A 140 -9.38 9.31 7.50
CA PRO A 140 -8.55 10.17 6.66
C PRO A 140 -8.54 11.63 7.12
N LEU A 141 -9.62 12.09 7.78
CA LEU A 141 -9.71 13.46 8.29
C LEU A 141 -9.04 13.66 9.65
N ALA A 142 -8.57 12.60 10.31
CA ALA A 142 -7.88 12.69 11.61
C ALA A 142 -6.39 13.04 11.49
N ILE A 143 -6.02 13.77 10.44
CA ILE A 143 -4.70 14.40 10.31
C ILE A 143 -4.61 15.53 11.35
N ASN A 144 -3.58 15.48 12.20
CA ASN A 144 -3.33 16.58 13.12
C ASN A 144 -2.59 17.71 12.38
N PRO A 145 -3.11 18.95 12.38
CA PRO A 145 -2.45 20.08 11.73
C PRO A 145 -1.12 20.47 12.41
N MET A 146 -0.88 20.02 13.65
CA MET A 146 0.38 20.23 14.36
C MET A 146 1.44 19.18 14.04
N TRP A 147 1.09 18.10 13.33
CA TRP A 147 2.07 17.12 12.89
C TRP A 147 3.01 17.71 11.84
N THR A 148 4.26 17.28 11.90
CA THR A 148 5.23 17.47 10.83
C THR A 148 4.76 16.76 9.54
N PRO A 149 5.24 17.18 8.36
CA PRO A 149 4.91 16.49 7.11
C PRO A 149 5.23 14.99 7.13
N LEU A 150 6.30 14.60 7.83
CA LEU A 150 6.68 13.19 8.00
C LEU A 150 5.63 12.42 8.81
N GLU A 151 5.17 12.97 9.94
CA GLU A 151 4.14 12.34 10.77
C GLU A 151 2.79 12.23 10.02
N GLN A 152 2.43 13.25 9.25
CA GLN A 152 1.26 13.22 8.36
C GLN A 152 1.39 12.11 7.31
N GLY A 153 2.56 12.00 6.67
CA GLY A 153 2.87 10.95 5.71
C GLY A 153 2.85 9.54 6.32
N ILE A 154 3.38 9.37 7.53
CA ILE A 154 3.33 8.09 8.27
C ILE A 154 1.87 7.70 8.58
N TYR A 155 1.02 8.67 8.93
CA TYR A 155 -0.39 8.42 9.16
C TYR A 155 -1.12 8.07 7.86
N SER A 156 -0.92 8.84 6.78
CA SER A 156 -1.58 8.61 5.48
C SER A 156 -1.14 7.27 4.84
N ALA A 157 0.12 6.88 4.99
CA ALA A 157 0.63 5.60 4.50
C ALA A 157 -0.04 4.38 5.14
N LYS A 158 -0.70 4.51 6.30
CA LYS A 158 -1.47 3.41 6.90
C LYS A 158 -2.59 2.95 5.98
N PHE A 159 -3.24 3.86 5.27
CA PHE A 159 -4.37 3.55 4.40
C PHE A 159 -3.94 2.65 3.23
N GLU A 160 -2.82 2.96 2.58
CA GLU A 160 -2.26 2.15 1.49
C GLU A 160 -2.06 0.69 1.92
N LYS A 161 -1.48 0.46 3.10
CA LYS A 161 -1.20 -0.89 3.62
C LYS A 161 -2.46 -1.74 3.74
N PHE A 162 -3.52 -1.18 4.32
CA PHE A 162 -4.81 -1.87 4.45
C PHE A 162 -5.47 -2.07 3.10
N GLU A 163 -5.52 -1.03 2.29
CA GLU A 163 -6.21 -1.04 0.99
C GLU A 163 -5.57 -2.01 0.01
N MET A 164 -4.23 -2.12 -0.02
CA MET A 164 -3.53 -3.10 -0.86
C MET A 164 -3.78 -4.56 -0.44
N LEU A 165 -3.98 -4.83 0.85
CA LEU A 165 -4.38 -6.17 1.30
C LEU A 165 -5.85 -6.44 0.97
N LEU A 166 -6.73 -5.50 1.30
CA LEU A 166 -8.17 -5.61 1.08
C LEU A 166 -8.55 -5.63 -0.41
N SER A 167 -7.71 -5.09 -1.31
CA SER A 167 -7.92 -5.14 -2.75
C SER A 167 -7.56 -6.49 -3.38
N SER A 168 -6.99 -7.41 -2.61
CA SER A 168 -6.70 -8.76 -3.12
C SER A 168 -7.99 -9.56 -3.27
N ARG A 169 -8.13 -10.28 -4.39
CA ARG A 169 -9.21 -11.27 -4.58
C ARG A 169 -9.25 -12.28 -3.45
N ALA A 170 -8.10 -12.73 -2.97
CA ALA A 170 -8.02 -13.67 -1.86
C ALA A 170 -8.63 -13.14 -0.55
N MET A 171 -8.69 -11.81 -0.36
CA MET A 171 -9.39 -11.19 0.78
C MET A 171 -10.86 -10.96 0.48
N ILE A 172 -11.17 -10.41 -0.71
CA ILE A 172 -12.55 -10.12 -1.12
C ILE A 172 -13.40 -11.39 -1.20
N ASP A 173 -12.83 -12.51 -1.63
CA ASP A 173 -13.52 -13.80 -1.73
C ASP A 173 -13.85 -14.41 -0.35
N LYS A 174 -13.19 -13.97 0.73
CA LYS A 174 -13.49 -14.40 2.10
C LYS A 174 -14.66 -13.65 2.73
N LEU A 175 -15.11 -12.54 2.13
CA LEU A 175 -16.25 -11.77 2.61
C LEU A 175 -17.55 -12.35 2.05
N ASP A 176 -18.52 -12.53 2.96
CA ASP A 176 -19.93 -12.77 2.63
C ASP A 176 -20.61 -11.46 2.17
N LYS A 177 -21.91 -11.52 1.91
CA LYS A 177 -22.68 -10.38 1.38
C LYS A 177 -22.63 -9.20 2.36
N GLU A 178 -22.86 -9.47 3.65
CA GLU A 178 -22.82 -8.46 4.71
C GLU A 178 -21.41 -7.84 4.84
N GLY A 179 -20.36 -8.66 4.75
CA GLY A 179 -18.97 -8.22 4.74
C GLY A 179 -18.62 -7.35 3.53
N ILE A 180 -19.11 -7.70 2.34
CA ILE A 180 -18.94 -6.91 1.11
C ILE A 180 -19.67 -5.57 1.22
N GLN A 181 -20.91 -5.56 1.69
CA GLN A 181 -21.68 -4.33 1.92
C GLN A 181 -20.96 -3.41 2.92
N SER A 182 -20.47 -3.98 4.03
CA SER A 182 -19.69 -3.21 5.01
C SER A 182 -18.39 -2.65 4.41
N LEU A 183 -17.67 -3.44 3.62
CA LEU A 183 -16.46 -2.95 2.94
C LEU A 183 -16.78 -1.84 1.93
N GLN A 184 -17.86 -1.98 1.16
CA GLN A 184 -18.33 -0.99 0.19
C GLN A 184 -18.64 0.36 0.85
N GLU A 185 -19.40 0.35 1.95
CA GLU A 185 -19.72 1.57 2.70
C GLU A 185 -18.45 2.26 3.22
N VAL A 186 -17.56 1.48 3.84
CA VAL A 186 -16.32 2.00 4.41
C VAL A 186 -15.42 2.56 3.30
N ILE A 187 -15.18 1.82 2.21
CA ILE A 187 -14.22 2.24 1.18
C ILE A 187 -14.69 3.48 0.42
N ILE A 188 -15.98 3.60 0.13
CA ILE A 188 -16.56 4.80 -0.51
C ILE A 188 -16.40 6.02 0.40
N SER A 189 -16.71 5.87 1.69
CA SER A 189 -16.54 6.94 2.67
C SER A 189 -15.08 7.39 2.77
N LYS A 190 -14.13 6.43 2.80
CA LYS A 190 -12.70 6.72 2.88
C LYS A 190 -12.22 7.46 1.64
N TYR A 191 -12.67 7.08 0.45
CA TYR A 191 -12.37 7.79 -0.79
C TYR A 191 -12.83 9.26 -0.74
N GLN A 192 -14.08 9.50 -0.34
CA GLN A 192 -14.65 10.84 -0.23
C GLN A 192 -13.86 11.71 0.76
N LYS A 193 -13.58 11.17 1.96
CA LYS A 193 -12.81 11.88 2.99
C LYS A 193 -11.38 12.18 2.56
N LYS A 194 -10.70 11.28 1.85
CA LYS A 194 -9.37 11.56 1.29
C LYS A 194 -9.39 12.73 0.31
N LYS A 195 -10.43 12.81 -0.54
CA LYS A 195 -10.60 13.92 -1.49
C LYS A 195 -10.80 15.29 -0.83
N GLU A 196 -11.20 15.34 0.44
CA GLU A 196 -11.34 16.60 1.18
C GLU A 196 -9.98 17.21 1.58
N LEU A 197 -8.90 16.41 1.57
CA LEU A 197 -7.54 16.82 1.94
C LEU A 197 -6.53 16.55 0.79
N PRO A 198 -6.66 17.22 -0.37
CA PRO A 198 -5.84 16.98 -1.55
C PRO A 198 -4.34 17.32 -1.36
N GLU A 199 -4.00 18.10 -0.34
CA GLU A 199 -2.63 18.38 0.07
C GLU A 199 -1.96 17.21 0.81
N ILE A 200 -2.76 16.29 1.36
CA ILE A 200 -2.29 15.07 2.05
C ILE A 200 -2.44 13.85 1.14
N TYR A 201 -3.57 13.72 0.45
CA TYR A 201 -3.90 12.56 -0.35
C TYR A 201 -3.90 12.89 -1.84
N SER A 202 -2.92 12.34 -2.53
CA SER A 202 -2.75 12.47 -3.98
C SER A 202 -3.53 11.39 -4.74
N LEU A 203 -3.44 11.40 -6.08
CA LEU A 203 -3.96 10.31 -6.92
C LEU A 203 -3.34 8.95 -6.56
N TRP A 204 -2.13 8.92 -6.01
CA TRP A 204 -1.48 7.69 -5.57
C TRP A 204 -2.24 7.03 -4.41
N ASP A 205 -2.67 7.86 -3.45
CA ASP A 205 -3.42 7.47 -2.25
C ASP A 205 -4.87 7.11 -2.56
N LEU A 206 -5.47 7.80 -3.54
CA LEU A 206 -6.81 7.50 -4.03
C LEU A 206 -6.83 6.20 -4.85
N SER A 207 -5.76 5.90 -5.58
CA SER A 207 -5.68 4.71 -6.43
C SER A 207 -5.77 3.41 -5.62
N THR A 208 -5.17 3.33 -4.43
CA THR A 208 -5.28 2.11 -3.59
C THR A 208 -6.72 1.89 -3.11
N THR A 209 -7.44 2.97 -2.83
CA THR A 209 -8.86 2.92 -2.43
C THR A 209 -9.73 2.43 -3.60
N VAL A 210 -9.47 2.96 -4.80
CA VAL A 210 -10.19 2.56 -6.02
C VAL A 210 -9.88 1.11 -6.43
N ALA A 211 -8.68 0.60 -6.14
CA ALA A 211 -8.35 -0.80 -6.38
C ALA A 211 -9.22 -1.74 -5.55
N VAL A 212 -9.54 -1.39 -4.29
CA VAL A 212 -10.52 -2.13 -3.49
C VAL A 212 -11.89 -2.08 -4.17
N CYS A 213 -12.36 -0.88 -4.55
CA CYS A 213 -13.67 -0.71 -5.19
C CYS A 213 -13.81 -1.57 -6.46
N LEU A 214 -12.77 -1.55 -7.30
CA LEU A 214 -12.76 -2.28 -8.56
C LEU A 214 -12.81 -3.80 -8.35
N ASN A 215 -12.09 -4.34 -7.36
CA ASN A 215 -12.16 -5.78 -7.10
C ASN A 215 -13.51 -6.21 -6.50
N ILE A 216 -14.19 -5.34 -5.74
CA ILE A 216 -15.59 -5.59 -5.34
C ILE A 216 -16.49 -5.66 -6.58
N LEU A 217 -16.41 -4.67 -7.47
CA LEU A 217 -17.18 -4.66 -8.72
C LEU A 217 -16.90 -5.87 -9.63
N GLN A 218 -15.65 -6.35 -9.66
CA GLN A 218 -15.27 -7.53 -10.42
C GLN A 218 -15.85 -8.83 -9.84
N LYS A 219 -15.95 -8.95 -8.50
CA LYS A 219 -16.59 -10.11 -7.86
C LYS A 219 -18.06 -10.24 -8.27
N GLU A 220 -18.71 -9.12 -8.51
CA GLU A 220 -20.14 -9.01 -8.84
C GLU A 220 -20.42 -9.05 -10.35
N ASN A 221 -19.37 -9.25 -11.16
CA ASN A 221 -19.42 -9.38 -12.61
C ASN A 221 -20.16 -8.22 -13.31
N SER A 222 -19.84 -6.98 -12.92
CA SER A 222 -20.47 -5.79 -13.48
C SER A 222 -20.11 -5.59 -14.96
N ILE A 223 -21.13 -5.69 -15.83
CA ILE A 223 -21.01 -5.52 -17.30
C ILE A 223 -20.40 -4.16 -17.68
N ILE A 224 -20.60 -3.13 -16.84
CA ILE A 224 -20.13 -1.76 -17.10
C ILE A 224 -18.58 -1.68 -17.09
N LEU A 225 -17.90 -2.64 -16.47
CA LEU A 225 -16.43 -2.71 -16.49
C LEU A 225 -15.87 -2.97 -17.90
N GLU A 226 -16.68 -3.43 -18.85
CA GLU A 226 -16.27 -3.71 -20.22
C GLU A 226 -15.87 -2.45 -21.00
N GLU A 227 -16.56 -1.34 -20.77
CA GLU A 227 -16.25 -0.05 -21.40
C GLU A 227 -14.85 0.46 -20.98
N TYR A 228 -14.46 0.18 -19.74
CA TYR A 228 -13.20 0.63 -19.14
C TYR A 228 -12.11 -0.45 -19.15
N ARG A 229 -12.33 -1.60 -19.82
CA ARG A 229 -11.46 -2.79 -19.73
C ARG A 229 -9.97 -2.47 -19.93
N GLY A 230 -9.64 -1.62 -20.90
CA GLY A 230 -8.25 -1.23 -21.17
C GLY A 230 -7.60 -0.46 -20.01
N GLN A 231 -8.30 0.57 -19.50
CA GLN A 231 -7.84 1.38 -18.35
C GLN A 231 -7.79 0.54 -17.08
N ILE A 232 -8.81 -0.30 -16.85
CA ILE A 232 -8.88 -1.25 -15.74
C ILE A 232 -7.69 -2.20 -15.75
N ASN A 233 -7.33 -2.77 -16.91
CA ASN A 233 -6.20 -3.69 -17.00
C ASN A 233 -4.87 -3.00 -16.68
N TYR A 234 -4.66 -1.79 -17.21
CA TYR A 234 -3.48 -0.99 -16.87
C TYR A 234 -3.43 -0.67 -15.38
N PHE A 235 -4.53 -0.11 -14.85
CA PHE A 235 -4.67 0.25 -13.46
C PHE A 235 -4.48 -0.95 -12.52
N MET A 236 -5.02 -2.11 -12.86
CA MET A 236 -4.84 -3.30 -12.03
C MET A 236 -3.39 -3.78 -12.05
N ASN A 237 -2.66 -3.63 -13.16
CA ASN A 237 -1.24 -4.01 -13.20
C ASN A 237 -0.38 -3.05 -12.39
N THR A 238 -0.63 -1.74 -12.45
CA THR A 238 0.21 -0.71 -11.81
C THR A 238 -0.28 -0.31 -10.42
N TYR A 239 -1.53 -0.61 -10.09
CA TYR A 239 -2.30 -0.01 -8.99
C TYR A 239 -2.40 1.52 -9.09
N MET A 240 -2.22 2.13 -10.26
CA MET A 240 -2.10 3.59 -10.39
C MET A 240 -2.88 4.14 -11.57
N SER A 241 -3.55 5.27 -11.35
CA SER A 241 -4.14 6.11 -12.38
C SER A 241 -3.70 7.55 -12.20
N GLU A 242 -3.41 8.24 -13.31
CA GLU A 242 -3.24 9.69 -13.37
C GLU A 242 -4.56 10.41 -13.70
N ASP A 243 -5.61 9.65 -13.98
CA ASP A 243 -6.94 10.14 -14.36
C ASP A 243 -7.89 10.09 -13.16
N LEU A 244 -8.13 11.26 -12.55
CA LEU A 244 -9.09 11.41 -11.46
C LEU A 244 -10.53 11.09 -11.89
N GLN A 245 -10.90 11.38 -13.14
CA GLN A 245 -12.24 11.10 -13.65
C GLN A 245 -12.48 9.60 -13.72
N PHE A 246 -11.47 8.83 -14.13
CA PHE A 246 -11.50 7.37 -14.06
C PHE A 246 -11.72 6.87 -12.62
N LEU A 247 -10.95 7.39 -11.66
CA LEU A 247 -11.09 7.00 -10.24
C LEU A 247 -12.50 7.31 -9.70
N ASP A 248 -13.01 8.51 -9.96
CA ASP A 248 -14.35 8.95 -9.55
C ASP A 248 -15.45 8.07 -10.19
N THR A 249 -15.26 7.68 -11.45
CA THR A 249 -16.19 6.81 -12.16
C THR A 249 -16.29 5.44 -11.52
N ILE A 250 -15.16 4.79 -11.19
CA ILE A 250 -15.17 3.48 -10.52
C ILE A 250 -15.86 3.55 -9.17
N VAL A 251 -15.62 4.61 -8.40
CA VAL A 251 -16.27 4.80 -7.09
C VAL A 251 -17.77 5.03 -7.23
N GLU A 252 -18.22 5.78 -8.24
CA GLU A 252 -19.64 6.00 -8.52
C GLU A 252 -20.34 4.72 -8.99
N LEU A 253 -19.67 3.92 -9.83
CA LEU A 253 -20.18 2.62 -10.25
C LEU A 253 -20.39 1.70 -9.05
N LEU A 254 -19.43 1.65 -8.13
CA LEU A 254 -19.60 0.88 -6.90
C LEU A 254 -20.75 1.43 -6.06
N ARG A 255 -20.88 2.75 -5.90
CA ARG A 255 -21.96 3.38 -5.11
C ARG A 255 -23.35 3.02 -5.64
N THR A 256 -23.51 2.93 -6.96
CA THR A 256 -24.79 2.67 -7.61
C THR A 256 -25.10 1.17 -7.77
N THR A 257 -24.11 0.31 -7.55
CA THR A 257 -24.30 -1.14 -7.56
C THR A 257 -24.95 -1.57 -6.24
N VAL A 258 -26.17 -2.09 -6.32
CA VAL A 258 -26.86 -2.69 -5.17
C VAL A 258 -26.33 -4.11 -4.98
N LEU A 259 -25.52 -4.31 -3.94
CA LEU A 259 -24.92 -5.61 -3.58
C LEU A 259 -25.74 -6.37 -2.54
#